data_AF-A0A1V3ST24-F1
#
_entry.id   AF-A0A1V3ST24-F1
#
_cell.length_a   1.000
_cell.length_b   1.000
_cell.length_c   1.000
_cell.angle_alpha   90.00
_cell.angle_beta   90.00
_cell.angle_gamma   90.00
#
_symmetry.space_group_name_H-M   'P 1'
#
loop_
_entity.id
_entity.type
_entity.pdbx_description
1 polymer ?
#
loop_
_entity_poly.entity_id
_entity_poly.type
_entity_poly.pdbx_seq_one_letter_code
_entity_poly.pdbx_strand_id
1 'polypeptide(L)' 'SSLGWGLLGMGVLALYGIAAALSPLEFGRAYAAYGGVFVVLSIAWGMAFDHFRPDVRDWTGAVLILSGIVFMVWGRR' A
#
# COMPACT_ATOMS: atom_id res chain seq x y z
N SER A 1 20.13 -23.20 8.24
CA SER A 1 18.70 -23.27 8.62
C SER A 1 17.86 -22.36 7.72
N SER A 2 17.71 -22.69 6.43
CA SER A 2 16.94 -21.90 5.45
C SER A 2 15.55 -22.48 5.15
N LEU A 3 15.38 -23.80 5.39
CA LEU A 3 14.12 -24.53 5.21
C LEU A 3 12.98 -24.03 6.10
N GLY A 4 13.28 -23.65 7.35
CA GLY A 4 12.28 -23.11 8.28
C GLY A 4 11.69 -21.78 7.81
N TRP A 5 12.54 -20.90 7.27
CA TRP A 5 12.10 -19.63 6.67
C TRP A 5 11.29 -19.83 5.39
N GLY A 6 11.64 -20.83 4.58
CA GLY A 6 10.88 -21.20 3.38
C GLY A 6 9.48 -21.71 3.69
N LEU A 7 9.33 -22.59 4.69
CA LEU A 7 8.03 -23.11 5.12
C LEU A 7 7.16 -22.03 5.77
N LEU A 8 7.75 -21.14 6.55
CA LEU A 8 7.06 -19.96 7.09
C LEU A 8 6.57 -19.03 5.98
N GLY A 9 7.43 -18.71 5.01
CA GLY A 9 7.06 -17.89 3.86
C GLY A 9 5.92 -18.50 3.05
N MET A 10 5.95 -19.81 2.82
CA MET A 10 4.90 -20.53 2.12
C MET A 10 3.56 -20.50 2.88
N GLY A 11 3.58 -20.69 4.20
CA GLY A 11 2.39 -20.60 5.05
C GLY A 11 1.77 -19.19 5.06
N VAL A 12 2.60 -18.15 5.15
CA VAL A 12 2.15 -16.75 5.09
C VAL A 12 1.51 -16.42 3.74
N LEU A 13 2.12 -16.87 2.63
CA LEU A 13 1.57 -16.66 1.28
C LEU A 13 0.25 -17.42 1.07
N ALA A 14 0.15 -18.66 1.58
CA ALA A 14 -1.08 -19.44 1.49
C ALA A 14 -2.22 -18.80 2.29
N LEU A 15 -1.95 -18.33 3.51
CA LEU A 15 -2.93 -17.61 4.34
C LEU A 15 -3.35 -16.29 3.71
N TYR A 16 -2.41 -15.54 3.12
CA TYR A 16 -2.72 -14.33 2.37
C TYR A 16 -3.62 -14.61 1.16
N GLY A 17 -3.34 -15.68 0.40
CA GLY A 17 -4.18 -16.10 -0.72
C GLY A 17 -5.61 -16.45 -0.31
N ILE A 18 -5.77 -17.14 0.83
CA ILE A 18 -7.10 -17.46 1.40
C ILE A 18 -7.82 -16.18 1.87
N ALA A 19 -7.12 -15.29 2.58
CA ALA A 19 -7.67 -14.00 3.00
C ALA A 19 -8.07 -13.12 1.81
N ALA A 20 -7.28 -13.12 0.74
CA ALA A 20 -7.57 -12.41 -0.50
C ALA A 20 -8.78 -13.01 -1.25
N ALA A 21 -8.90 -14.34 -1.29
CA ALA A 21 -10.03 -15.04 -1.91
C ALA A 21 -11.35 -14.86 -1.15
N LEU A 22 -11.28 -14.68 0.17
CA LEU A 22 -12.45 -14.44 1.03
C LEU A 22 -12.80 -12.95 1.17
N SER A 23 -12.00 -12.04 0.61
CA SER A 23 -12.24 -10.60 0.76
C SER A 23 -13.41 -10.15 -0.14
N PRO A 24 -14.50 -9.61 0.43
CA PRO A 24 -15.65 -9.10 -0.32
C PRO A 24 -15.40 -7.70 -0.91
N LEU A 25 -14.22 -7.11 -0.71
CA LEU A 25 -13.83 -5.85 -1.33
C LEU A 25 -13.43 -6.09 -2.78
N GLU A 26 -14.01 -5.33 -3.71
CA GLU A 26 -13.52 -5.22 -5.10
C GLU A 26 -11.99 -5.11 -5.10
N PHE A 27 -11.29 -6.13 -5.59
CA PHE A 27 -9.84 -6.30 -5.47
C PHE A 27 -9.07 -5.03 -5.89
N GLY A 28 -9.56 -4.34 -6.92
CA GLY A 28 -8.99 -3.07 -7.40
C GLY A 28 -9.10 -1.89 -6.42
N ARG A 29 -10.17 -1.80 -5.61
CA ARG A 29 -10.35 -0.72 -4.62
C ARG A 29 -9.48 -0.95 -3.38
N ALA A 30 -9.35 -2.20 -2.94
CA ALA A 30 -8.43 -2.55 -1.86
C ALA A 30 -6.99 -2.21 -2.27
N TYR A 31 -6.58 -2.59 -3.49
CA TYR A 31 -5.26 -2.24 -4.02
C TYR A 31 -5.04 -0.73 -4.17
N ALA A 32 -6.05 0.03 -4.61
CA ALA A 32 -5.96 1.49 -4.69
C ALA A 32 -5.73 2.12 -3.30
N ALA A 33 -6.47 1.67 -2.28
CA ALA A 33 -6.30 2.15 -0.91
C ALA A 33 -4.89 1.81 -0.35
N TYR A 34 -4.39 0.60 -0.58
CA TYR A 34 -3.02 0.22 -0.19
C TYR A 34 -1.96 1.06 -0.89
N GLY A 35 -2.16 1.41 -2.17
CA GLY A 35 -1.29 2.35 -2.88
C GLY A 35 -1.19 3.71 -2.19
N GLY A 36 -2.30 4.20 -1.62
CA GLY A 36 -2.32 5.48 -0.90
C GLY A 36 -1.55 5.42 0.42
N VAL A 37 -1.77 4.35 1.18
CA VAL A 37 -1.02 4.09 2.42
C VAL A 37 0.48 3.99 2.13
N PHE A 38 0.86 3.31 1.05
CA PHE A 38 2.25 3.17 0.63
C PHE A 38 2.91 4.53 0.36
N VAL A 39 2.25 5.41 -0.40
CA VAL A 39 2.77 6.75 -0.72
C VAL A 39 2.99 7.59 0.55
N VAL A 40 2.02 7.59 1.48
CA VAL A 40 2.15 8.30 2.76
C VAL A 40 3.30 7.75 3.57
N LEU A 41 3.42 6.41 3.64
CA LEU A 41 4.48 5.75 4.40
C LEU A 41 5.87 6.03 3.80
N SER A 42 6.01 6.01 2.47
CA SER A 42 7.29 6.32 1.80
C SER A 42 7.75 7.74 2.09
N ILE A 43 6.83 8.72 2.07
CA ILE A 43 7.16 10.12 2.38
C ILE A 43 7.54 10.25 3.85
N ALA A 44 6.74 9.67 4.76
CA ALA A 44 7.02 9.70 6.20
C ALA A 44 8.36 9.03 6.54
N TRP A 45 8.69 7.92 5.89
CA TRP A 45 9.96 7.22 6.07
C TRP A 45 11.14 8.04 5.55
N GLY A 46 11.01 8.63 4.35
CA GLY A 46 12.05 9.51 3.80
C GLY A 46 12.32 10.71 4.71
N MET A 47 11.26 11.30 5.30
CA MET A 47 11.42 12.36 6.30
C MET A 47 12.13 11.88 7.57
N ALA A 48 11.78 10.69 8.06
CA ALA A 48 12.24 10.17 9.35
C ALA A 48 13.67 9.62 9.32
N PHE A 49 14.05 8.91 8.25
CA PHE A 49 15.31 8.18 8.18
C PHE A 49 16.31 8.76 7.17
N ASP A 50 15.83 9.36 6.06
CA ASP A 50 16.71 9.86 5.00
C ASP A 50 16.97 11.36 5.08
N HIS A 51 16.48 12.05 6.13
CA HIS A 51 16.48 13.53 6.24
C HIS A 51 15.92 14.22 4.98
N PHE A 52 15.09 13.51 4.21
CA PHE A 52 14.48 14.02 2.99
C PHE A 52 13.51 15.13 3.34
N ARG A 53 13.76 16.33 2.81
CA ARG A 53 12.85 17.47 2.92
C ARG A 53 12.00 17.49 1.65
N PRO A 54 10.74 17.04 1.70
CA PRO A 54 9.90 17.03 0.52
C PRO A 54 9.71 18.46 0.01
N ASP A 55 9.99 18.64 -1.27
CA ASP A 55 9.83 19.91 -1.96
C ASP A 55 8.34 20.12 -2.29
N VAL A 56 7.99 21.35 -2.67
CA VAL A 56 6.63 21.72 -3.11
C VAL A 56 6.15 20.80 -4.24
N ARG A 57 7.08 20.34 -5.09
CA ARG A 57 6.81 19.38 -6.18
C ARG A 57 6.40 18.00 -5.66
N ASP A 58 7.06 17.50 -4.61
CA ASP A 58 6.73 16.20 -3.99
C ASP A 58 5.36 16.25 -3.31
N TRP A 59 5.05 17.35 -2.63
CA TRP A 59 3.75 17.56 -2.02
C TRP A 59 2.63 17.63 -3.05
N THR A 60 2.83 18.35 -4.16
CA THR A 60 1.83 18.43 -5.23
C THR A 60 1.59 17.05 -5.85
N GLY A 61 2.65 16.27 -6.08
CA GLY A 61 2.57 14.90 -6.57
C GLY A 61 1.83 13.97 -5.61
N ALA A 62 2.14 14.05 -4.31
CA ALA A 62 1.47 13.27 -3.27
C ALA A 62 -0.04 13.56 -3.22
N VAL A 63 -0.43 14.84 -3.28
CA VAL A 63 -1.84 15.25 -3.32
C VAL A 63 -2.54 14.72 -4.57
N LEU A 64 -1.88 14.75 -5.73
CA LEU A 64 -2.44 14.26 -6.99
C LEU A 64 -2.68 12.74 -6.94
N ILE A 65 -1.73 11.97 -6.41
CA ILE A 65 -1.85 10.52 -6.26
C ILE A 65 -2.93 10.16 -5.24
N LEU A 66 -2.94 10.82 -4.08
CA LEU A 66 -3.93 10.59 -3.03
C LEU A 66 -5.34 10.96 -3.49
N SER A 67 -5.52 12.05 -4.24
CA SER A 67 -6.82 12.43 -4.80
C SER A 67 -7.33 11.41 -5.82
N GLY A 68 -6.47 10.86 -6.68
CA GLY A 68 -6.83 9.77 -7.59
C GLY A 68 -7.29 8.50 -6.86
N ILE A 69 -6.64 8.17 -5.74
CA ILE A 69 -7.01 7.03 -4.90
C ILE A 69 -8.34 7.27 -4.19
N VAL A 70 -8.55 8.45 -3.62
CA VAL A 70 -9.83 8.84 -3.04
C VAL A 70 -10.94 8.76 -4.10
N PHE A 71 -10.67 9.22 -5.33
CA PHE A 71 -11.64 9.13 -6.43
C PHE A 71 -11.99 7.68 -6.80
N MET A 72 -10.99 6.79 -6.91
CA MET A 72 -11.22 5.36 -7.17
C MET A 72 -11.98 4.65 -6.03
N VAL A 73 -11.70 5.01 -4.79
CA VAL A 73 -12.33 4.39 -3.61
C VAL A 73 -13.74 4.94 -3.36
N TRP A 74 -13.97 6.24 -3.60
CA TRP A 74 -15.24 6.93 -3.33
C TRP A 74 -16.24 6.84 -4.50
N GLY A 75 -15.77 6.70 -5.74
CA GLY A 75 -16.56 6.85 -6.97
C GLY A 75 -17.71 5.86 -7.21
N ARG A 76 -18.03 4.95 -6.30
CA ARG A 76 -19.19 4.05 -6.45
C ARG A 76 -19.73 3.59 -5.09
N ARG A 77 -20.83 4.23 -4.68
CA ARG A 77 -21.83 3.64 -3.78
C ARG A 77 -22.68 2.66 -4.59
#